data_AF-A0A6N2AGG7-F1
#
_entry.id   AF-A0A6N2AGG7-F1
#
_cell.length_a   1.000
_cell.length_b   1.000
_cell.length_c   1.000
_cell.angle_alpha   90.00
_cell.angle_beta   90.00
_cell.angle_gamma   90.00
#
_symmetry.space_group_name_H-M   'P 1'
#
loop_
_entity.id
_entity.type
_entity.pdbx_description
1 polymer ?
#
loop_
_entity_poly.entity_id
_entity_poly.type
_entity_poly.pdbx_seq_one_letter_code
_entity_poly.pdbx_strand_id
1 'polypeptide(L)'
;AEQSKNEPNQMIVLEWLFLTISPCDAAEPSQLGSQDAATRIMQGITGLHHDIPQRIVHGTTIEILLTIFLSIIPMFIAIPSFVLLYSMDEVVVDPAITIKVIGHQWYRSAPLH
;
A
#
# COMPACT_ATOMS: atom_id res chain seq x y z
N ALA A 1 14.27 51.13 -22.26
CA ALA A 1 13.32 50.75 -23.31
C ALA A 1 14.05 49.86 -24.28
N GLU A 2 14.03 48.54 -24.07
CA GLU A 2 14.27 47.60 -25.17
C GLU A 2 13.55 46.30 -24.82
N GLN A 3 12.40 46.13 -25.43
CA GLN A 3 11.52 44.99 -25.30
C GLN A 3 12.00 43.87 -26.23
N SER A 4 11.76 42.63 -25.79
CA SER A 4 11.20 41.58 -26.64
C SER A 4 12.06 41.08 -27.80
N LYS A 5 12.92 40.08 -27.53
CA LYS A 5 13.07 38.95 -28.46
C LYS A 5 13.63 37.69 -27.78
N ASN A 6 12.94 37.16 -26.77
CA ASN A 6 13.12 35.75 -26.42
C ASN A 6 11.91 34.98 -26.93
N GLU A 7 12.19 34.05 -27.82
CA GLU A 7 11.23 33.40 -28.69
C GLU A 7 10.14 32.66 -27.91
N PRO A 8 8.86 32.68 -28.36
CA PRO A 8 7.80 31.87 -27.76
C PRO A 8 8.14 30.38 -27.74
N ASN A 9 9.08 29.94 -28.58
CA ASN A 9 9.57 28.58 -28.63
C ASN A 9 10.24 28.11 -27.32
N GLN A 10 10.92 28.97 -26.56
CA GLN A 10 11.65 28.53 -25.35
C GLN A 10 10.70 28.23 -24.17
N MET A 11 9.61 28.98 -24.05
CA MET A 11 8.58 28.76 -23.03
C MET A 11 7.69 27.56 -23.40
N ILE A 12 7.39 27.40 -24.70
CA ILE A 12 6.67 26.25 -25.23
C ILE A 12 7.48 24.96 -25.03
N VAL A 13 8.78 24.94 -25.35
CA VAL A 13 9.65 23.77 -25.17
C VAL A 13 9.73 23.33 -23.71
N LEU A 14 9.76 24.25 -22.74
CA LEU A 14 9.69 23.90 -21.31
C LEU A 14 8.33 23.33 -20.90
N GLU A 15 7.22 23.89 -21.39
CA GLU A 15 5.87 23.34 -21.13
C GLU A 15 5.69 21.92 -21.73
N TRP A 16 6.27 21.66 -22.92
CA TRP A 16 6.31 20.31 -23.50
C TRP A 16 7.22 19.36 -22.72
N LEU A 17 8.31 19.87 -22.14
CA LEU A 17 9.24 19.09 -21.31
C LEU A 17 8.62 18.73 -19.95
N PHE A 18 7.82 19.63 -19.36
CA PHE A 18 7.09 19.38 -18.12
C PHE A 18 5.94 18.37 -18.30
N LEU A 19 5.29 18.35 -19.46
CA LEU A 19 4.21 17.39 -19.75
C LEU A 19 4.68 15.96 -20.06
N THR A 20 5.99 15.75 -20.32
CA THR A 20 6.55 14.41 -20.56
C THR A 20 7.09 13.72 -19.31
N ILE A 21 7.12 14.39 -18.15
CA ILE A 21 7.31 13.73 -16.85
C ILE A 21 5.99 13.09 -16.45
N SER A 22 5.54 12.14 -17.28
CA SER A 22 4.55 11.17 -16.87
C SER A 22 5.13 10.44 -15.66
N PRO A 23 4.39 10.30 -14.54
CA PRO A 23 4.83 9.50 -13.42
C PRO A 23 4.77 8.03 -13.83
N CYS A 24 5.74 7.58 -14.64
CA CYS A 24 5.78 6.25 -15.23
C CYS A 24 5.97 5.13 -14.20
N ASP A 25 6.19 5.46 -12.92
CA ASP A 25 6.39 4.52 -11.82
C ASP A 25 5.63 4.98 -10.54
N ALA A 26 4.48 5.65 -10.70
CA ALA A 26 3.60 5.94 -9.57
C ALA A 26 2.68 4.75 -9.28
N ALA A 27 2.39 4.54 -8.00
CA ALA A 27 1.44 3.52 -7.56
C ALA A 27 0.02 3.88 -8.01
N GLU A 28 -0.65 2.92 -8.65
CA GLU A 28 -2.05 3.07 -9.06
C GLU A 28 -3.00 2.88 -7.86
N PRO A 29 -4.15 3.59 -7.82
CA PRO A 29 -5.15 3.40 -6.78
C PRO A 29 -5.61 1.93 -6.69
N SER A 30 -5.48 1.33 -5.50
CA SER A 30 -5.81 -0.08 -5.23
C SER A 30 -4.88 -1.12 -5.87
N GLN A 31 -3.66 -0.72 -6.27
CA GLN A 31 -2.65 -1.66 -6.76
C GLN A 31 -2.16 -2.58 -5.62
N LEU A 32 -2.45 -3.88 -5.74
CA LEU A 32 -2.02 -4.91 -4.80
C LEU A 32 -0.62 -5.46 -5.13
N GLY A 33 -0.21 -5.38 -6.39
CA GLY A 33 1.03 -5.97 -6.92
C GLY A 33 2.20 -5.00 -7.02
N SER A 34 3.36 -5.53 -7.42
CA SER A 34 4.56 -4.73 -7.74
C SER A 34 4.29 -3.72 -8.86
N GLN A 35 4.99 -2.59 -8.85
CA GLN A 35 4.97 -1.62 -9.96
C GLN A 35 5.59 -2.22 -11.23
N ASP A 36 5.36 -1.55 -12.36
CA ASP A 36 5.92 -1.95 -13.64
C ASP A 36 7.46 -2.02 -13.57
N ALA A 37 8.00 -3.13 -14.05
CA ALA A 37 9.42 -3.40 -13.90
C ALA A 37 10.26 -2.50 -14.84
N ALA A 38 10.82 -1.43 -14.28
CA ALA A 38 11.71 -0.52 -15.02
C ALA A 38 13.12 -1.10 -15.31
N THR A 39 13.48 -2.25 -14.72
CA THR A 39 14.80 -2.89 -14.87
C THR A 39 14.70 -4.41 -15.06
N ARG A 40 15.72 -5.02 -15.69
CA ARG A 40 15.82 -6.48 -15.89
C ARG A 40 15.86 -7.27 -14.59
N ILE A 41 16.43 -6.69 -13.53
CA ILE A 41 16.47 -7.31 -12.19
C ILE A 41 15.04 -7.37 -11.62
N MET A 42 14.29 -6.26 -11.72
CA MET A 42 12.90 -6.21 -11.26
C MET A 42 12.03 -7.24 -12.01
N GLN A 43 12.22 -7.40 -13.33
CA GLN A 43 11.51 -8.44 -14.10
C GLN A 43 11.81 -9.86 -13.57
N GLY A 44 13.07 -10.13 -13.22
CA GLY A 44 13.45 -11.42 -12.61
C GLY A 44 12.81 -11.65 -11.24
N ILE A 45 12.69 -10.60 -10.43
CA ILE A 45 12.04 -10.66 -9.11
C ILE A 45 10.54 -10.91 -9.25
N THR A 46 9.85 -10.22 -10.16
CA THR A 46 8.41 -10.42 -10.39
C THR A 46 8.10 -11.84 -10.88
N GLY A 47 8.91 -12.38 -11.80
CA GLY A 47 8.77 -13.75 -12.27
C GLY A 47 8.92 -14.77 -11.14
N LEU A 48 10.00 -14.64 -10.36
CA LEU A 48 10.25 -15.50 -9.21
C LEU A 48 9.12 -15.43 -8.16
N HIS A 49 8.60 -14.22 -7.89
CA HIS A 49 7.52 -14.01 -6.94
C HIS A 49 6.20 -14.70 -7.37
N HIS A 50 5.96 -14.86 -8.67
CA HIS A 50 4.79 -15.60 -9.16
C HIS A 50 4.98 -17.12 -9.09
N ASP A 51 6.17 -17.63 -9.42
CA ASP A 51 6.45 -19.06 -9.51
C ASP A 51 6.55 -19.76 -8.14
N ILE A 52 7.11 -19.08 -7.13
CA ILE A 52 7.28 -19.65 -5.78
C ILE A 52 5.95 -20.14 -5.18
N PRO A 53 4.89 -19.30 -5.05
CA PRO A 53 3.65 -19.73 -4.43
C PRO A 53 2.95 -20.81 -5.26
N GLN A 54 2.97 -20.71 -6.59
CA GLN A 54 2.36 -21.72 -7.47
C GLN A 54 2.95 -23.13 -7.27
N ARG A 55 4.27 -23.21 -7.08
CA ARG A 55 4.96 -24.49 -6.83
C ARG A 55 4.68 -25.08 -5.44
N ILE A 56 4.45 -24.24 -4.44
CA ILE A 56 4.16 -24.69 -3.06
C ILE A 56 2.70 -25.12 -2.91
N VAL A 57 1.78 -24.44 -3.58
CA VAL A 57 0.33 -24.64 -3.45
C VAL A 57 -0.19 -25.79 -4.32
N HIS A 58 0.53 -26.21 -5.37
CA HIS A 58 0.14 -27.33 -6.27
C HIS A 58 -0.04 -28.71 -5.61
N GLY A 59 0.10 -28.83 -4.28
CA GLY A 59 -0.17 -30.05 -3.52
C GLY A 59 -1.59 -30.09 -2.95
N THR A 60 -2.49 -30.83 -3.59
CA THR A 60 -3.90 -31.00 -3.17
C THR A 60 -4.05 -31.38 -1.69
N THR A 61 -3.13 -32.18 -1.14
CA THR A 61 -3.15 -32.57 0.27
C THR A 61 -2.91 -31.39 1.22
N ILE A 62 -2.04 -30.45 0.87
CA ILE A 62 -1.69 -29.28 1.70
C ILE A 62 -2.84 -28.27 1.67
N GLU A 63 -3.49 -28.08 0.52
CA GLU A 63 -4.66 -27.22 0.40
C GLU A 63 -5.82 -27.68 1.29
N ILE A 64 -6.11 -28.99 1.31
CA ILE A 64 -7.18 -29.55 2.15
C ILE A 64 -6.84 -29.42 3.64
N LEU A 65 -5.60 -29.75 4.03
CA LEU A 65 -5.15 -29.65 5.42
C LEU A 65 -5.23 -28.19 5.93
N LEU A 66 -4.77 -27.23 5.12
CA LEU A 66 -4.84 -25.81 5.45
C LEU A 66 -6.28 -25.29 5.50
N THR A 67 -7.17 -25.75 4.60
CA THR A 67 -8.59 -25.36 4.62
C THR A 67 -9.26 -25.77 5.94
N ILE A 68 -8.98 -26.98 6.42
CA ILE A 68 -9.48 -27.48 7.71
C ILE A 68 -8.91 -26.64 8.86
N PHE A 69 -7.60 -26.37 8.85
CA PHE A 69 -6.94 -25.54 9.86
C PHE A 69 -7.51 -24.11 9.91
N LEU A 70 -7.69 -23.48 8.75
CA LEU A 70 -8.27 -22.14 8.60
C LEU A 70 -9.74 -22.08 9.02
N SER A 71 -10.49 -23.18 8.92
CA SER A 71 -11.88 -23.25 9.38
C SER A 71 -12.01 -23.46 10.89
N ILE A 72 -11.07 -24.17 11.51
CA ILE A 72 -11.17 -24.54 12.94
C ILE A 72 -10.72 -23.39 13.84
N ILE A 73 -9.65 -22.67 13.49
CA ILE A 73 -9.08 -21.61 14.34
C ILE A 73 -10.09 -20.48 14.65
N PRO A 74 -10.83 -19.92 13.67
CA PRO A 74 -11.80 -18.85 13.95
C PRO A 74 -12.95 -19.31 14.84
N MET A 75 -13.33 -20.60 14.79
CA MET A 75 -14.38 -21.16 15.65
C MET A 75 -13.98 -21.08 17.12
N PHE A 76 -12.72 -21.38 17.44
CA PHE A 76 -12.20 -21.29 18.80
C PHE A 76 -11.99 -19.85 19.29
N ILE A 77 -11.69 -18.91 18.39
CA ILE A 77 -11.50 -17.49 18.75
C ILE A 77 -12.85 -16.76 18.87
N ALA A 78 -13.88 -17.17 18.12
CA ALA A 78 -15.20 -16.54 18.16
C ALA A 78 -15.89 -16.69 19.52
N ILE A 79 -15.79 -17.87 20.15
CA ILE A 79 -16.43 -18.15 21.45
C ILE A 79 -15.99 -17.16 22.57
N PRO A 80 -14.68 -16.98 22.86
CA PRO A 80 -14.25 -16.00 23.85
C PRO A 80 -14.45 -14.55 23.40
N SER A 81 -14.43 -14.28 22.09
CA SER A 81 -14.66 -12.94 21.54
C SER A 81 -16.07 -12.42 21.84
N PHE A 82 -17.10 -13.26 21.71
CA PHE A 82 -18.47 -12.86 22.07
C PHE A 82 -18.60 -12.50 23.54
N VAL A 83 -17.99 -13.29 24.45
CA VAL A 83 -17.99 -13.00 25.89
C VAL A 83 -17.35 -11.65 26.19
N LEU A 84 -16.20 -11.37 25.57
CA LEU A 84 -15.50 -10.09 25.73
C LEU A 84 -16.33 -8.90 25.22
N LEU A 85 -17.02 -9.04 24.08
CA LEU A 85 -17.86 -7.98 23.53
C LEU A 85 -18.99 -7.61 24.49
N TYR A 86 -19.69 -8.60 25.05
CA TYR A 86 -20.73 -8.35 26.05
C TYR A 86 -20.16 -7.67 27.31
N SER A 87 -18.96 -8.05 27.75
CA SER A 87 -18.33 -7.40 28.91
C SER A 87 -17.84 -5.98 28.63
N MET A 88 -17.50 -5.63 27.39
CA MET A 88 -17.06 -4.27 27.04
C MET A 88 -18.23 -3.30 26.89
N ASP A 89 -19.39 -3.76 26.40
CA ASP A 89 -20.61 -2.94 26.28
C ASP A 89 -21.10 -2.45 27.65
N GLU A 90 -20.99 -3.30 28.68
CA GLU A 90 -21.39 -2.97 30.05
C GLU A 90 -20.45 -1.97 30.77
N VAL A 91 -19.22 -1.78 30.29
CA VAL A 91 -18.20 -0.96 30.98
C VAL A 91 -18.26 0.53 30.59
N VAL A 92 -19.06 0.90 29.58
CA VAL A 92 -19.12 2.27 29.02
C VAL A 92 -20.36 3.05 29.50
N VAL A 93 -20.84 2.83 30.73
CA VAL A 93 -22.00 3.58 31.22
C VAL A 93 -21.61 4.96 31.78
N ASP A 94 -20.39 5.12 32.33
CA ASP A 94 -19.92 6.40 32.89
C ASP A 94 -18.38 6.58 32.83
N PRO A 95 -17.83 7.35 31.86
CA PRO A 95 -16.38 7.60 31.79
C PRO A 95 -15.94 8.67 32.81
N ALA A 96 -15.06 8.30 33.74
CA ALA A 96 -14.54 9.22 34.75
C ALA A 96 -13.55 10.28 34.22
N ILE A 97 -12.93 10.06 33.04
CA ILE A 97 -11.95 10.98 32.45
C ILE A 97 -11.92 10.84 30.91
N THR A 98 -11.81 11.96 30.19
CA THR A 98 -11.68 11.99 28.72
C THR A 98 -10.38 12.68 28.31
N ILE A 99 -9.56 12.03 27.48
CA ILE A 99 -8.29 12.58 26.96
C ILE A 99 -8.42 12.81 25.44
N LYS A 100 -8.12 14.03 24.99
CA LYS A 100 -8.11 14.40 23.57
C LYS A 100 -6.67 14.46 23.05
N VAL A 101 -6.36 13.67 22.03
CA VAL A 101 -5.05 13.66 21.36
C VAL A 101 -5.17 14.28 19.96
N ILE A 102 -4.21 15.14 19.58
CA ILE A 102 -4.10 15.79 18.26
C ILE A 102 -2.75 15.39 17.64
N GLY A 103 -2.75 14.92 16.38
CA GLY A 103 -1.55 14.53 15.63
C GLY A 103 -1.07 15.59 14.63
N HIS A 104 0.25 15.69 14.40
CA HIS A 104 0.90 16.62 13.46
C HIS A 104 1.56 15.88 12.26
N GLN A 105 1.69 16.57 11.12
CA GLN A 105 2.23 16.04 9.85
C GLN A 105 3.77 15.97 9.82
N TRP A 106 4.34 14.97 9.15
CA TRP A 106 5.79 14.78 8.99
C TRP A 106 6.23 14.98 7.52
N TYR A 107 7.28 15.78 7.27
CA TYR A 107 7.93 15.99 5.95
C TYR A 107 9.41 15.59 6.00
N ARG A 108 9.98 15.18 4.86
CA ARG A 108 11.42 14.89 4.71
C ARG A 108 12.03 15.72 3.57
N SER A 109 13.13 16.41 3.85
CA SER A 109 13.95 17.11 2.85
C SER A 109 15.18 16.27 2.51
N ALA A 110 15.48 16.12 1.22
CA ALA A 110 16.76 15.56 0.76
C ALA A 110 17.65 16.70 0.22
N PRO A 111 18.88 16.90 0.71
CA PRO A 111 19.82 17.83 0.12
C PRO A 111 20.42 17.24 -1.17
N LEU A 112 20.40 18.03 -2.25
CA LEU A 112 21.13 17.72 -3.48
C LEU A 112 22.56 18.27 -3.36
N HIS A 113 23.57 17.46 -3.70
CA HIS A 113 24.97 17.91 -3.90
C HIS A 113 25.41 17.53 -5.30
#